data_AF-A0A0J6WGA3-F1
#
_entry.id   AF-A0A0J6WGA3-F1
#
_cell.length_a   1.000
_cell.length_b   1.000
_cell.length_c   1.000
_cell.angle_alpha   90.00
_cell.angle_beta   90.00
_cell.angle_gamma   90.00
#
_symmetry.space_group_name_H-M   'P 1'
#
loop_
_entity.id
_entity.type
_entity.pdbx_description
1 polymer ?
#
loop_
_entity_poly.entity_id
_entity_poly.type
_entity_poly.pdbx_seq_one_letter_code
_entity_poly.pdbx_strand_id
1 'polypeptide(L)'
;MLFSALPEPQGLYDPANEADSCGVAMVTDIQGRRSHGIVTDGLIALEHLEHRGAAGAEPNSGDGAGILIQLPVELLREVVDFDLPAPHADGTNTFAAGICYLPQDPSARDEACAAIAAIAAEEGLEILGWRELPVDPEGAEVGQTALGCMPHMAQLFVAAPEHHGVRPGGSDLDRRVYPLRKRAERGDVYFPSLSSRTMVYKGMLTTLQLPQYFPDLRDERCLSAIAIVHSRFSTNTFPSWPLAHPFRL
;
A
#
# COMPACT_ATOMS: atom_id res chain seq x y z
N MET A 1 -14.20 10.45 1.80
CA MET A 1 -12.89 9.91 2.23
C MET A 1 -11.85 10.98 1.94
N LEU A 2 -10.95 11.29 2.87
CA LEU A 2 -10.02 12.42 2.77
C LEU A 2 -9.15 12.42 1.48
N PHE A 3 -8.88 11.24 0.93
CA PHE A 3 -8.01 11.05 -0.24
C PHE A 3 -8.78 10.80 -1.54
N SER A 4 -10.03 11.25 -1.61
CA SER A 4 -10.95 11.02 -2.72
C SER A 4 -11.80 12.25 -2.97
N ALA A 5 -11.75 12.82 -4.16
CA ALA A 5 -12.58 13.97 -4.55
C ALA A 5 -13.84 13.54 -5.34
N LEU A 6 -14.44 12.41 -4.97
CA LEU A 6 -15.70 11.96 -5.57
C LEU A 6 -16.83 12.92 -5.16
N PRO A 7 -17.68 13.38 -6.09
CA PRO A 7 -18.80 14.24 -5.75
C PRO A 7 -19.92 13.43 -5.08
N GLU A 8 -20.76 14.13 -4.32
CA GLU A 8 -22.00 13.57 -3.80
C GLU A 8 -22.97 13.22 -4.96
N PRO A 9 -23.94 12.30 -4.74
CA PRO A 9 -24.93 11.95 -5.75
C PRO A 9 -25.60 13.20 -6.34
N GLN A 10 -25.51 13.40 -7.65
CA GLN A 10 -26.04 14.57 -8.33
C GLN A 10 -26.67 14.20 -9.68
N GLY A 11 -27.97 14.50 -9.83
CA GLY A 11 -28.70 14.16 -11.06
C GLY A 11 -28.80 12.65 -11.24
N LEU A 12 -28.26 12.14 -12.36
CA LEU A 12 -28.20 10.71 -12.67
C LEU A 12 -26.89 10.04 -12.18
N TYR A 13 -25.95 10.82 -11.63
CA TYR A 13 -24.70 10.28 -11.08
C TYR A 13 -24.96 9.65 -9.70
N ASP A 14 -24.61 8.37 -9.57
CA ASP A 14 -24.56 7.63 -8.31
C ASP A 14 -23.18 6.98 -8.19
N PRO A 15 -22.35 7.37 -7.20
CA PRO A 15 -21.03 6.78 -6.97
C PRO A 15 -21.04 5.25 -6.84
N ALA A 16 -22.17 4.64 -6.46
CA ALA A 16 -22.28 3.19 -6.33
C ALA A 16 -22.29 2.45 -7.68
N ASN A 17 -22.53 3.15 -8.79
CA ASN A 17 -22.60 2.58 -10.14
C ASN A 17 -21.31 2.80 -10.96
N GLU A 18 -20.22 3.22 -10.32
CA GLU A 18 -18.90 3.33 -10.96
C GLU A 18 -18.42 1.97 -11.50
N ALA A 19 -17.93 1.95 -12.74
CA ALA A 19 -17.41 0.76 -13.40
C ALA A 19 -16.03 1.04 -14.00
N ASP A 20 -15.08 0.16 -13.74
CA ASP A 20 -13.71 0.28 -14.21
C ASP A 20 -13.37 -0.87 -15.18
N SER A 21 -12.62 -0.58 -16.26
CA SER A 21 -12.15 -1.58 -17.24
C SER A 21 -10.64 -1.77 -17.13
N CYS A 22 -10.22 -2.61 -16.21
CA CYS A 22 -8.82 -2.66 -15.78
C CYS A 22 -7.96 -3.72 -16.48
N GLY A 23 -6.64 -3.49 -16.47
CA GLY A 23 -5.62 -4.51 -16.74
C GLY A 23 -5.11 -5.14 -15.46
N VAL A 24 -4.96 -6.47 -15.42
CA VAL A 24 -4.34 -7.21 -14.30
C VAL A 24 -3.32 -8.19 -14.84
N ALA A 25 -2.18 -8.30 -14.17
CA ALA A 25 -1.20 -9.35 -14.42
C ALA A 25 -0.65 -9.91 -13.10
N MET A 26 -0.20 -11.16 -13.14
CA MET A 26 0.44 -11.83 -12.01
C MET A 26 1.71 -12.54 -12.49
N VAL A 27 2.80 -12.32 -11.76
CA VAL A 27 4.06 -13.06 -11.90
C VAL A 27 4.28 -13.85 -10.60
N THR A 28 4.71 -15.10 -10.73
CA THR A 28 4.95 -15.96 -9.56
C THR A 28 6.07 -16.96 -9.83
N ASP A 29 6.91 -17.17 -8.83
CA ASP A 29 7.81 -18.33 -8.78
C ASP A 29 7.08 -19.51 -8.13
N ILE A 30 6.83 -20.57 -8.90
CA ILE A 30 6.06 -21.75 -8.44
C ILE A 30 6.75 -22.54 -7.32
N GLN A 31 8.05 -22.34 -7.11
CA GLN A 31 8.80 -22.95 -6.02
C GLN A 31 8.85 -22.04 -4.78
N GLY A 32 8.24 -20.85 -4.84
CA GLY A 32 8.20 -19.89 -3.74
C GLY A 32 9.52 -19.15 -3.52
N ARG A 33 10.45 -19.19 -4.48
CA ARG A 33 11.74 -18.51 -4.36
C ARG A 33 11.55 -17.00 -4.52
N ARG A 34 11.97 -16.25 -3.52
CA ARG A 34 11.90 -14.79 -3.54
C ARG A 34 13.07 -14.21 -4.30
N SER A 35 12.80 -13.29 -5.23
CA SER A 35 13.84 -12.53 -5.92
C SER A 35 13.32 -11.14 -6.31
N HIS A 36 14.24 -10.20 -6.49
CA HIS A 36 13.88 -8.90 -7.05
C HIS A 36 13.38 -9.02 -8.50
N GLY A 37 13.86 -10.03 -9.24
CA GLY A 37 13.40 -10.31 -10.61
C GLY A 37 11.89 -10.48 -10.73
N ILE A 38 11.22 -11.10 -9.74
CA ILE A 38 9.75 -11.21 -9.74
C ILE A 38 9.07 -9.84 -9.60
N VAL A 39 9.66 -8.93 -8.82
CA VAL A 39 9.16 -7.56 -8.68
C VAL A 39 9.35 -6.80 -9.99
N THR A 40 10.55 -6.88 -10.58
CA THR A 40 10.87 -6.26 -11.88
C THR A 40 9.96 -6.79 -12.99
N ASP A 41 9.77 -8.12 -13.09
CA ASP A 41 8.88 -8.74 -14.07
C ASP A 41 7.42 -8.30 -13.88
N GLY A 42 6.98 -8.13 -12.63
CA GLY A 42 5.67 -7.56 -12.30
C GLY A 42 5.53 -6.13 -12.82
N LEU A 43 6.54 -5.28 -12.60
CA LEU A 43 6.56 -3.90 -13.09
C LEU A 43 6.56 -3.86 -14.63
N ILE A 44 7.37 -4.68 -15.30
CA ILE A 44 7.36 -4.79 -16.78
C ILE A 44 5.97 -5.23 -17.28
N ALA A 45 5.32 -6.17 -16.60
CA ALA A 45 3.97 -6.56 -16.95
C ALA A 45 2.97 -5.40 -16.78
N LEU A 46 3.14 -4.56 -15.75
CA LEU A 46 2.34 -3.36 -15.53
C LEU A 46 2.53 -2.34 -16.67
N GLU A 47 3.76 -2.09 -17.10
CA GLU A 47 4.06 -1.20 -18.25
C GLU A 47 3.34 -1.67 -19.53
N HIS A 48 3.30 -2.98 -19.77
CA HIS A 48 2.59 -3.54 -20.91
C HIS A 48 1.06 -3.42 -20.81
N LEU A 49 0.50 -3.06 -19.64
CA LEU A 49 -0.91 -2.78 -19.44
C LEU A 49 -1.27 -1.31 -19.68
N GLU A 50 -0.32 -0.43 -20.05
CA GLU A 50 -0.57 1.00 -20.26
C GLU A 50 -1.67 1.25 -21.29
N HIS A 51 -1.74 0.45 -22.37
CA HIS A 51 -2.79 0.53 -23.38
C HIS A 51 -4.21 0.23 -22.85
N ARG A 52 -4.32 -0.26 -21.60
CA ARG A 52 -5.57 -0.52 -20.87
C ARG A 52 -5.76 0.42 -19.68
N GLY A 53 -4.80 1.30 -19.41
CA GLY A 53 -4.97 2.38 -18.45
C GLY A 53 -5.68 3.57 -19.08
N ALA A 54 -6.41 4.34 -18.30
CA ALA A 54 -6.80 5.69 -18.70
C ALA A 54 -5.76 6.67 -18.15
N ALA A 55 -5.34 7.61 -19.00
CA ALA A 55 -4.86 8.88 -18.53
C ALA A 55 -6.08 9.75 -18.21
N GLY A 56 -6.06 10.43 -17.08
CA GLY A 56 -7.07 11.39 -16.66
C GLY A 56 -7.07 12.63 -17.56
N ALA A 57 -7.64 13.74 -17.07
CA ALA A 57 -7.71 14.98 -17.84
C ALA A 57 -6.33 15.56 -18.24
N GLU A 58 -5.27 15.15 -17.53
CA GLU A 58 -3.88 15.49 -17.81
C GLU A 58 -3.11 14.22 -18.20
N PRO A 59 -2.21 14.26 -19.20
CA PRO A 59 -1.48 13.08 -19.67
C PRO A 59 -0.66 12.34 -18.59
N ASN A 60 -0.28 13.05 -17.53
CA ASN A 60 0.55 12.56 -16.42
C ASN A 60 -0.24 12.33 -15.12
N SER A 61 -1.56 12.35 -15.19
CA SER A 61 -2.47 11.98 -14.09
C SER A 61 -3.13 10.64 -14.43
N GLY A 62 -2.61 9.52 -13.95
CA GLY A 62 -3.21 8.19 -14.17
C GLY A 62 -4.37 7.89 -13.23
N ASP A 63 -5.36 7.12 -13.67
CA ASP A 63 -6.53 6.75 -12.85
C ASP A 63 -6.20 5.79 -11.68
N GLY A 64 -5.04 5.15 -11.74
CA GLY A 64 -4.50 4.35 -10.67
C GLY A 64 -3.64 3.18 -11.15
N ALA A 65 -2.48 3.02 -10.53
CA ALA A 65 -1.59 1.88 -10.75
C ALA A 65 -1.11 1.34 -9.40
N GLY A 66 -0.77 0.06 -9.36
CA GLY A 66 -0.21 -0.54 -8.17
C GLY A 66 0.31 -1.95 -8.35
N ILE A 67 1.04 -2.39 -7.32
CA ILE A 67 1.65 -3.71 -7.19
C ILE A 67 1.42 -4.23 -5.77
N LEU A 68 1.01 -5.49 -5.67
CA LEU A 68 1.02 -6.29 -4.45
C LEU A 68 2.18 -7.27 -4.52
N ILE A 69 3.03 -7.24 -3.51
CA ILE A 69 4.15 -8.17 -3.32
C ILE A 69 4.06 -8.87 -1.96
N GLN A 70 4.86 -9.91 -1.74
CA GLN A 70 5.14 -10.37 -0.39
C GLN A 70 5.84 -9.29 0.42
N LEU A 71 5.66 -9.33 1.74
CA LEU A 71 6.36 -8.41 2.65
C LEU A 71 7.88 -8.49 2.40
N PRO A 72 8.55 -7.40 1.95
CA PRO A 72 9.95 -7.42 1.56
C PRO A 72 10.85 -7.23 2.80
N VAL A 73 10.94 -8.27 3.63
CA VAL A 73 11.57 -8.22 4.96
C VAL A 73 13.02 -7.77 4.90
N GLU A 74 13.76 -8.20 3.89
CA GLU A 74 15.16 -7.87 3.67
C GLU A 74 15.36 -6.36 3.48
N LEU A 75 14.51 -5.72 2.66
CA LEU A 75 14.49 -4.27 2.54
C LEU A 75 14.10 -3.62 3.87
N LEU A 76 12.97 -4.04 4.45
CA LEU A 76 12.39 -3.40 5.63
C LEU A 76 13.33 -3.38 6.84
N ARG A 77 14.13 -4.44 7.05
CA ARG A 77 15.12 -4.51 8.14
C ARG A 77 16.25 -3.50 7.98
N GLU A 78 16.61 -3.14 6.76
CA GLU A 78 17.74 -2.26 6.46
C GLU A 78 17.37 -0.76 6.47
N VAL A 79 16.08 -0.44 6.38
CA VAL A 79 15.58 0.93 6.18
C VAL A 79 14.83 1.49 7.39
N VAL A 80 14.77 0.74 8.49
CA VAL A 80 14.21 1.19 9.77
C VAL A 80 15.30 1.28 10.83
N ASP A 81 15.10 2.15 11.81
CA ASP A 81 16.02 2.40 12.93
C ASP A 81 15.60 1.70 14.24
N PHE A 82 14.62 0.80 14.18
CA PHE A 82 14.11 0.00 15.29
C PHE A 82 14.17 -1.50 15.00
N ASP A 83 14.19 -2.31 16.05
CA ASP A 83 14.31 -3.75 15.93
C ASP A 83 13.02 -4.41 15.42
N LEU A 84 13.13 -5.17 14.33
CA LEU A 84 12.06 -6.02 13.83
C LEU A 84 12.19 -7.44 14.39
N PRO A 85 11.14 -8.01 15.02
CA PRO A 85 11.14 -9.37 15.54
C PRO A 85 11.62 -10.41 14.52
N ALA A 86 12.39 -11.40 14.99
CA ALA A 86 12.85 -12.50 14.14
C ALA A 86 11.66 -13.36 13.66
N PRO A 87 11.71 -13.91 12.43
CA PRO A 87 10.69 -14.85 11.98
C PRO A 87 10.74 -16.14 12.80
N HIS A 88 9.68 -16.96 12.69
CA HIS A 88 9.70 -18.35 13.16
C HIS A 88 10.75 -19.17 12.40
N ALA A 89 11.06 -20.36 12.93
CA ALA A 89 12.03 -21.28 12.32
C ALA A 89 11.66 -21.71 10.89
N ASP A 90 10.38 -21.64 10.51
CA ASP A 90 9.87 -21.94 9.17
C ASP A 90 9.86 -20.72 8.22
N GLY A 91 10.37 -19.56 8.68
CA GLY A 91 10.38 -18.31 7.93
C GLY A 91 9.11 -17.47 8.06
N THR A 92 8.14 -17.86 8.90
CA THR A 92 6.93 -17.07 9.15
C THR A 92 7.26 -15.76 9.86
N ASN A 93 6.87 -14.63 9.25
CA ASN A 93 7.04 -13.31 9.85
C ASN A 93 6.19 -13.13 11.11
N THR A 94 6.79 -12.52 12.13
CA THR A 94 6.18 -12.25 13.45
C THR A 94 5.91 -10.77 13.71
N PHE A 95 6.05 -9.96 12.66
CA PHE A 95 5.60 -8.57 12.59
C PHE A 95 4.79 -8.38 11.31
N ALA A 96 3.93 -7.37 11.31
CA ALA A 96 3.20 -6.89 10.16
C ALA A 96 3.66 -5.47 9.84
N ALA A 97 3.67 -5.13 8.56
CA ALA A 97 3.87 -3.76 8.13
C ALA A 97 2.90 -3.39 7.02
N GLY A 98 2.70 -2.09 6.84
CA GLY A 98 1.74 -1.58 5.90
C GLY A 98 1.90 -0.10 5.66
N ILE A 99 1.68 0.32 4.41
CA ILE A 99 1.61 1.75 4.09
C ILE A 99 0.31 2.29 4.68
N CYS A 100 0.38 3.47 5.28
CA CYS A 100 -0.72 4.25 5.81
C CYS A 100 -0.76 5.57 5.06
N TYR A 101 -1.91 5.86 4.46
CA TYR A 101 -2.22 7.18 3.94
C TYR A 101 -2.75 8.02 5.08
N LEU A 102 -2.03 9.10 5.37
CA LEU A 102 -2.26 10.02 6.46
C LEU A 102 -2.59 11.41 5.90
N PRO A 103 -3.25 12.27 6.70
CA PRO A 103 -3.43 13.67 6.36
C PRO A 103 -2.09 14.36 6.05
N GLN A 104 -2.10 15.31 5.10
CA GLN A 104 -0.95 16.17 4.79
C GLN A 104 -0.69 17.20 5.89
N ASP A 105 -1.75 17.68 6.54
CA ASP A 105 -1.63 18.63 7.66
C ASP A 105 -0.93 17.94 8.85
N PRO A 106 0.18 18.51 9.38
CA PRO A 106 0.94 17.87 10.46
C PRO A 106 0.12 17.63 11.74
N SER A 107 -0.78 18.55 12.11
CA SER A 107 -1.59 18.39 13.33
C SER A 107 -2.60 17.25 13.17
N ALA A 108 -3.32 17.22 12.04
CA ALA A 108 -4.25 16.15 11.73
C ALA A 108 -3.54 14.79 11.60
N ARG A 109 -2.31 14.78 11.06
CA ARG A 109 -1.47 13.58 10.98
C ARG A 109 -1.09 13.08 12.36
N ASP A 110 -0.66 13.95 13.26
CA ASP A 110 -0.27 13.56 14.62
C ASP A 110 -1.47 13.02 15.41
N GLU A 111 -2.64 13.63 15.25
CA GLU A 111 -3.91 13.13 15.81
C GLU A 111 -4.27 11.74 15.26
N ALA A 112 -4.13 11.53 13.94
CA ALA A 112 -4.39 10.24 13.31
C ALA A 112 -3.42 9.15 13.81
N CYS A 113 -2.13 9.46 13.92
CA CYS A 113 -1.12 8.55 14.48
C CYS A 113 -1.41 8.22 15.96
N ALA A 114 -1.85 9.19 16.77
CA ALA A 114 -2.24 8.96 18.16
C ALA A 114 -3.49 8.08 18.26
N ALA A 115 -4.49 8.28 17.39
CA ALA A 115 -5.68 7.43 17.34
C ALA A 115 -5.33 5.99 16.95
N ILE A 116 -4.42 5.79 15.98
CA ILE A 116 -3.91 4.47 15.61
C ILE A 116 -3.20 3.81 16.80
N ALA A 117 -2.38 4.55 17.54
CA ALA A 117 -1.69 4.03 18.72
C ALA A 117 -2.66 3.59 19.83
N ALA A 118 -3.71 4.38 20.10
CA ALA A 118 -4.74 4.01 21.06
C ALA A 118 -5.48 2.73 20.65
N ILE A 119 -5.87 2.62 19.38
CA ILE A 119 -6.51 1.41 18.85
C ILE A 119 -5.57 0.21 18.93
N ALA A 120 -4.28 0.36 18.59
CA ALA A 120 -3.31 -0.72 18.68
C ALA A 120 -3.19 -1.26 20.12
N ALA A 121 -3.14 -0.36 21.11
CA ALA A 121 -3.11 -0.75 22.52
C ALA A 121 -4.38 -1.51 22.94
N GLU A 122 -5.56 -1.05 22.51
CA GLU A 122 -6.83 -1.73 22.80
C GLU A 122 -6.95 -3.12 22.15
N GLU A 123 -6.41 -3.29 20.94
CA GLU A 123 -6.35 -4.58 20.24
C GLU A 123 -5.22 -5.49 20.75
N GLY A 124 -4.44 -5.03 21.74
CA GLY A 124 -3.33 -5.79 22.33
C GLY A 124 -2.16 -5.98 21.36
N LEU A 125 -1.88 -4.98 20.53
CA LEU A 125 -0.76 -4.94 19.59
C LEU A 125 0.32 -3.97 20.08
N GLU A 126 1.56 -4.28 19.72
CA GLU A 126 2.74 -3.45 19.95
C GLU A 126 3.04 -2.69 18.65
N ILE A 127 3.11 -1.35 18.71
CA ILE A 127 3.71 -0.57 17.63
C ILE A 127 5.22 -0.65 17.78
N LEU A 128 5.89 -1.20 16.77
CA LEU A 128 7.34 -1.31 16.72
C LEU A 128 7.97 0.03 16.30
N GLY A 129 7.32 0.72 15.37
CA GLY A 129 7.76 2.01 14.88
C GLY A 129 7.01 2.46 13.64
N TRP A 130 7.36 3.67 13.20
CA TRP A 130 6.90 4.28 11.97
C TRP A 130 8.11 4.57 11.09
N ARG A 131 7.98 4.33 9.78
CA ARG A 131 8.97 4.77 8.78
C ARG A 131 8.28 5.73 7.83
N GLU A 132 8.84 6.91 7.64
CA GLU A 132 8.40 7.78 6.55
C GLU A 132 8.71 7.09 5.22
N LEU A 133 7.69 6.90 4.37
CA LEU A 133 7.87 6.17 3.13
C LEU A 133 8.54 7.10 2.11
N PRO A 134 9.73 6.78 1.59
CA PRO A 134 10.32 7.58 0.53
C PRO A 134 9.41 7.53 -0.71
N VAL A 135 9.02 8.71 -1.19
CA VAL A 135 8.26 8.90 -2.43
C VAL A 135 8.91 9.99 -3.28
N ASP A 136 8.78 9.90 -4.60
CA ASP A 136 9.36 10.85 -5.55
C ASP A 136 8.31 11.37 -6.55
N PRO A 137 7.39 12.26 -6.11
CA PRO A 137 6.37 12.84 -6.99
C PRO A 137 6.95 13.67 -8.13
N GLU A 138 8.08 14.34 -7.91
CA GLU A 138 8.74 15.18 -8.92
C GLU A 138 9.44 14.32 -9.99
N GLY A 139 10.25 13.35 -9.58
CA GLY A 139 10.94 12.44 -10.49
C GLY A 139 10.00 11.49 -11.24
N ALA A 140 8.82 11.20 -10.69
CA ALA A 140 7.74 10.48 -11.38
C ALA A 140 6.84 11.40 -12.22
N GLU A 141 7.08 12.71 -12.27
CA GLU A 141 6.29 13.67 -13.05
C GLU A 141 4.77 13.60 -12.75
N VAL A 142 4.40 13.39 -11.48
CA VAL A 142 2.99 13.23 -11.07
C VAL A 142 2.17 14.48 -11.40
N GLY A 143 1.02 14.30 -12.06
CA GLY A 143 0.15 15.40 -12.46
C GLY A 143 -0.50 16.15 -11.29
N GLN A 144 -0.90 17.41 -11.52
CA GLN A 144 -1.38 18.28 -10.45
C GLN A 144 -2.68 17.76 -9.82
N THR A 145 -3.50 17.10 -10.63
CA THR A 145 -4.75 16.50 -10.16
C THR A 145 -4.48 15.43 -9.08
N ALA A 146 -3.45 14.58 -9.27
CA ALA A 146 -3.06 13.57 -8.29
C ALA A 146 -2.34 14.19 -7.08
N LEU A 147 -1.47 15.19 -7.29
CA LEU A 147 -0.79 15.92 -6.21
C LEU A 147 -1.77 16.64 -5.27
N GLY A 148 -2.83 17.23 -5.82
CA GLY A 148 -3.84 17.96 -5.06
C GLY A 148 -4.57 17.14 -3.99
N CYS A 149 -4.58 15.81 -4.09
CA CYS A 149 -5.15 14.91 -3.07
C CYS A 149 -4.17 13.83 -2.60
N MET A 150 -2.87 14.01 -2.85
CA MET A 150 -1.82 13.09 -2.43
C MET A 150 -1.77 12.99 -0.91
N PRO A 151 -1.81 11.77 -0.32
CA PRO A 151 -1.67 11.61 1.12
C PRO A 151 -0.21 11.78 1.55
N HIS A 152 -0.01 12.10 2.82
CA HIS A 152 1.27 11.80 3.46
C HIS A 152 1.37 10.27 3.62
N MET A 153 2.48 9.66 3.24
CA MET A 153 2.65 8.20 3.31
C MET A 153 3.69 7.80 4.33
N ALA A 154 3.30 6.96 5.28
CA ALA A 154 4.22 6.34 6.23
C ALA A 154 3.94 4.83 6.32
N GLN A 155 4.94 4.04 6.64
CA GLN A 155 4.79 2.63 6.95
C GLN A 155 4.66 2.43 8.47
N LEU A 156 3.58 1.79 8.88
CA LEU A 156 3.35 1.35 10.26
C LEU A 156 3.85 -0.08 10.44
N PHE A 157 4.59 -0.34 11.51
CA PHE A 157 5.08 -1.66 11.90
C PHE A 157 4.46 -2.07 13.23
N VAL A 158 3.83 -3.25 13.25
CA VAL A 158 3.18 -3.78 14.44
C VAL A 158 3.51 -5.24 14.68
N ALA A 159 3.47 -5.65 15.94
CA ALA A 159 3.55 -7.05 16.34
C ALA A 159 2.49 -7.36 17.40
N ALA A 160 2.20 -8.64 17.61
CA ALA A 160 1.50 -9.08 18.81
C ALA A 160 2.54 -9.39 19.90
N PRO A 161 2.24 -9.18 21.19
CA PRO A 161 3.16 -9.49 22.28
C PRO A 161 3.56 -10.96 22.28
N GLU A 162 4.76 -11.23 22.77
CA GLU A 162 5.26 -12.59 22.94
C GLU A 162 4.56 -13.28 24.11
N HIS A 163 4.18 -14.55 23.93
CA HIS A 163 3.59 -15.37 24.98
C HIS A 163 4.32 -16.71 25.05
N HIS A 164 4.86 -17.05 26.23
CA HIS A 164 5.67 -18.25 26.45
C HIS A 164 6.81 -18.45 25.44
N GLY A 165 7.51 -17.36 25.07
CA GLY A 165 8.63 -17.43 24.12
C GLY A 165 8.21 -17.49 22.65
N VAL A 166 6.90 -17.39 22.34
CA VAL A 166 6.38 -17.48 20.97
C VAL A 166 5.56 -16.25 20.65
N ARG A 167 5.97 -15.55 19.59
CA ARG A 167 5.22 -14.43 19.01
C ARG A 167 4.27 -14.94 17.93
N PRO A 168 2.99 -14.52 17.87
CA PRO A 168 2.12 -14.83 16.74
C PRO A 168 2.71 -14.35 15.42
N GLY A 169 2.57 -15.15 14.37
CA GLY A 169 3.07 -14.84 13.03
C GLY A 169 2.08 -15.19 11.94
N GLY A 170 2.38 -14.78 10.71
CA GLY A 170 1.60 -15.13 9.52
C GLY A 170 0.11 -14.81 9.66
N SER A 171 -0.75 -15.77 9.31
CA SER A 171 -2.20 -15.58 9.32
C SER A 171 -2.77 -15.30 10.72
N ASP A 172 -2.13 -15.78 11.79
CA ASP A 172 -2.57 -15.53 13.15
C ASP A 172 -2.26 -14.10 13.59
N LEU A 173 -1.13 -13.54 13.14
CA LEU A 173 -0.86 -12.11 13.32
C LEU A 173 -1.81 -11.26 12.47
N ASP A 174 -2.02 -11.61 11.20
CA ASP A 174 -2.91 -10.87 10.30
C ASP A 174 -4.35 -10.78 10.85
N ARG A 175 -4.85 -11.86 11.46
CA ARG A 175 -6.17 -11.87 12.14
C ARG A 175 -6.26 -10.86 13.28
N ARG A 176 -5.17 -10.67 14.04
CA ARG A 176 -5.09 -9.72 15.16
C ARG A 176 -4.91 -8.27 14.68
N VAL A 177 -4.22 -8.09 13.56
CA VAL A 177 -3.98 -6.78 12.93
C VAL A 177 -5.21 -6.27 12.19
N TYR A 178 -6.10 -7.16 11.73
CA TYR A 178 -7.30 -6.79 10.98
C TYR A 178 -8.23 -5.81 11.73
N PRO A 179 -8.60 -6.03 13.01
CA PRO A 179 -9.37 -5.06 13.79
C PRO A 179 -8.72 -3.68 13.89
N LEU A 180 -7.42 -3.60 14.17
CA LEU A 180 -6.67 -2.34 14.21
C LEU A 180 -6.88 -1.56 12.92
N ARG A 181 -6.62 -2.18 11.76
CA ARG A 181 -6.82 -1.55 10.46
C ARG A 181 -8.27 -1.11 10.27
N LYS A 182 -9.24 -1.99 10.54
CA LYS A 182 -10.66 -1.70 10.31
C LYS A 182 -11.20 -0.58 11.18
N ARG A 183 -10.69 -0.44 12.39
CA ARG A 183 -11.06 0.63 13.33
C ARG A 183 -10.37 1.94 12.97
N ALA A 184 -9.08 1.90 12.63
CA ALA A 184 -8.33 3.06 12.20
C ALA A 184 -8.96 3.72 10.96
N GLU A 185 -9.38 2.92 9.97
CA GLU A 185 -10.06 3.39 8.74
C GLU A 185 -11.43 4.04 8.95
N ARG A 186 -11.93 4.15 10.20
CA ARG A 186 -13.11 4.98 10.51
C ARG A 186 -12.76 6.45 10.65
N GLY A 187 -11.48 6.78 10.88
CA GLY A 187 -10.95 8.13 10.80
C GLY A 187 -10.42 8.44 9.39
N ASP A 188 -9.66 9.52 9.28
CA ASP A 188 -9.13 10.04 8.01
C ASP A 188 -7.81 9.36 7.59
N VAL A 189 -7.78 8.04 7.62
CA VAL A 189 -6.63 7.23 7.21
C VAL A 189 -7.05 6.08 6.31
N TYR A 190 -6.13 5.61 5.48
CA TYR A 190 -6.35 4.46 4.62
C TYR A 190 -5.12 3.56 4.57
N PHE A 191 -5.30 2.25 4.73
CA PHE A 191 -4.22 1.27 4.61
C PHE A 191 -4.37 0.48 3.30
N PRO A 192 -3.56 0.70 2.25
CA PRO A 192 -3.49 -0.20 1.11
C PRO A 192 -3.31 -1.67 1.54
N SER A 193 -2.47 -1.88 2.54
CA SER A 193 -2.25 -3.16 3.21
C SER A 193 -1.75 -2.91 4.64
N LEU A 194 -1.99 -3.85 5.55
CA LEU A 194 -1.30 -3.96 6.84
C LEU A 194 -1.28 -5.46 7.19
N SER A 195 -0.17 -6.13 6.89
CA SER A 195 -0.06 -7.59 6.94
C SER A 195 1.39 -8.02 7.21
N SER A 196 1.54 -9.21 7.77
CA SER A 196 2.81 -9.93 7.93
C SER A 196 3.26 -10.67 6.67
N ARG A 197 2.40 -10.72 5.64
CA ARG A 197 2.59 -11.58 4.47
C ARG A 197 2.72 -10.79 3.18
N THR A 198 2.00 -9.69 3.03
CA THR A 198 1.93 -8.90 1.79
C THR A 198 2.02 -7.40 2.04
N MET A 199 2.46 -6.68 1.02
CA MET A 199 2.49 -5.21 1.00
C MET A 199 2.01 -4.71 -0.35
N VAL A 200 1.21 -3.65 -0.35
CA VAL A 200 0.65 -3.02 -1.55
C VAL A 200 1.23 -1.62 -1.71
N TYR A 201 1.90 -1.38 -2.83
CA TYR A 201 2.32 -0.06 -3.31
C TYR A 201 1.37 0.35 -4.42
N LYS A 202 0.63 1.44 -4.23
CA LYS A 202 -0.33 1.91 -5.23
C LYS A 202 -0.57 3.40 -5.10
N GLY A 203 -1.16 4.00 -6.12
CA GLY A 203 -1.53 5.40 -6.07
C GLY A 203 -2.22 5.85 -7.34
N MET A 204 -2.57 7.13 -7.39
CA MET A 204 -3.11 7.78 -8.58
C MET A 204 -1.94 8.08 -9.54
N LEU A 205 -1.44 7.01 -10.17
CA LEU A 205 -0.22 6.97 -10.97
C LEU A 205 -0.53 6.26 -12.29
N THR A 206 0.20 6.59 -13.35
CA THR A 206 0.26 5.76 -14.56
C THR A 206 1.10 4.51 -14.32
N THR A 207 1.07 3.55 -15.25
CA THR A 207 1.83 2.30 -15.09
C THR A 207 3.33 2.54 -14.99
N LEU A 208 3.85 3.49 -15.75
CA LEU A 208 5.27 3.86 -15.83
C LEU A 208 5.75 4.64 -14.59
N GLN A 209 4.85 5.36 -13.93
CA GLN A 209 5.18 6.20 -12.78
C GLN A 209 5.42 5.40 -11.50
N LEU A 210 4.78 4.23 -11.35
CA LEU A 210 4.82 3.46 -10.10
C LEU A 210 6.24 3.17 -9.56
N PRO A 211 7.20 2.63 -10.34
CA PRO A 211 8.55 2.38 -9.85
C PRO A 211 9.39 3.66 -9.68
N GLN A 212 9.03 4.76 -10.34
CA GLN A 212 9.69 6.05 -10.13
C GLN A 212 9.23 6.68 -8.82
N TYR A 213 7.92 6.67 -8.58
CA TYR A 213 7.28 7.25 -7.40
C TYR A 213 7.64 6.52 -6.11
N PHE A 214 7.79 5.18 -6.15
CA PHE A 214 8.20 4.39 -4.99
C PHE A 214 9.62 3.81 -5.18
N PRO A 215 10.67 4.52 -4.72
CA PRO A 215 12.06 4.05 -4.80
C PRO A 215 12.29 2.64 -4.23
N ASP A 216 11.55 2.24 -3.19
CA ASP A 216 11.59 0.90 -2.59
C ASP A 216 11.39 -0.22 -3.63
N LEU A 217 10.61 0.00 -4.69
CA LEU A 217 10.36 -0.98 -5.74
C LEU A 217 11.56 -1.20 -6.67
N ARG A 218 12.56 -0.31 -6.64
CA ARG A 218 13.81 -0.41 -7.41
C ARG A 218 14.99 -0.90 -6.56
N ASP A 219 14.80 -1.08 -5.26
CA ASP A 219 15.83 -1.61 -4.37
C ASP A 219 15.94 -3.12 -4.56
N GLU A 220 17.15 -3.64 -4.81
CA GLU A 220 17.39 -5.07 -5.04
C GLU A 220 17.01 -5.95 -3.83
N ARG A 221 16.87 -5.37 -2.62
CA ARG A 221 16.40 -6.05 -1.41
C ARG A 221 14.88 -6.16 -1.34
N CYS A 222 14.16 -5.53 -2.26
CA CYS A 222 12.72 -5.71 -2.41
C CYS A 222 12.46 -7.06 -3.09
N LEU A 223 12.41 -8.12 -2.28
CA LEU A 223 12.28 -9.50 -2.73
C LEU A 223 10.86 -10.00 -2.60
N SER A 224 10.38 -10.69 -3.63
CA SER A 224 9.08 -11.37 -3.60
C SER A 224 9.09 -12.64 -4.46
N ALA A 225 8.24 -13.61 -4.13
CA ALA A 225 7.94 -14.75 -5.00
C ALA A 225 6.63 -14.55 -5.78
N ILE A 226 5.86 -13.51 -5.46
CA ILE A 226 4.64 -13.12 -6.19
C ILE A 226 4.65 -11.60 -6.48
N ALA A 227 4.13 -11.21 -7.63
CA ALA A 227 3.81 -9.83 -7.93
C ALA A 227 2.45 -9.80 -8.64
N ILE A 228 1.48 -9.08 -8.07
CA ILE A 228 0.18 -8.85 -8.71
C ILE A 228 0.10 -7.36 -9.03
N VAL A 229 0.00 -7.02 -10.30
CA VAL A 229 -0.07 -5.64 -10.76
C VAL A 229 -1.43 -5.32 -11.34
N HIS A 230 -1.81 -4.06 -11.25
CA HIS A 230 -3.07 -3.59 -11.76
C HIS A 230 -2.93 -2.18 -12.36
N SER A 231 -3.50 -1.99 -13.55
CA SER A 231 -3.72 -0.69 -14.18
C SER A 231 -5.22 -0.42 -14.21
N ARG A 232 -5.64 0.68 -13.62
CA ARG A 232 -7.04 1.10 -13.52
C ARG A 232 -7.41 1.99 -14.71
N PHE A 233 -8.60 1.78 -15.23
CA PHE A 233 -9.26 2.71 -16.15
C PHE A 233 -10.61 3.04 -15.53
N SER A 234 -10.85 4.31 -15.22
CA SER A 234 -12.10 4.76 -14.64
C SER A 234 -12.91 5.60 -15.60
N THR A 235 -14.23 5.53 -15.45
CA THR A 235 -15.15 6.42 -16.16
C THR A 235 -15.29 7.79 -15.49
N ASN A 236 -14.64 7.99 -14.34
CA ASN A 236 -14.67 9.26 -13.61
C ASN A 236 -13.35 10.04 -13.73
N THR A 237 -13.45 11.35 -13.62
CA THR A 237 -12.29 12.26 -13.63
C THR A 237 -11.91 12.72 -12.23
N PHE A 238 -12.43 12.06 -11.18
CA PHE A 238 -12.29 12.50 -9.80
C PHE A 238 -11.08 11.83 -9.13
N PRO A 239 -10.09 12.60 -8.67
CA PRO A 239 -8.86 12.00 -8.16
C PRO A 239 -9.07 11.27 -6.84
N SER A 240 -8.59 10.01 -6.77
CA SER A 240 -8.71 9.18 -5.58
C SER A 240 -7.60 8.15 -5.43
N TRP A 241 -6.64 8.42 -4.53
CA TRP A 241 -5.53 7.50 -4.24
C TRP A 241 -5.96 6.13 -3.69
N PRO A 242 -6.99 6.02 -2.80
CA PRO A 242 -7.44 4.73 -2.26
C PRO A 242 -8.06 3.79 -3.29
N LEU A 243 -8.68 4.34 -4.35
CA LEU A 243 -9.38 3.57 -5.38
C LEU A 243 -8.43 2.91 -6.38
N ALA A 244 -7.16 3.28 -6.40
CA ALA A 244 -6.15 2.50 -7.10
C ALA A 244 -6.16 1.05 -6.58
N HIS A 245 -5.85 0.11 -7.46
CA HIS A 245 -5.71 -1.31 -7.15
C HIS A 245 -4.22 -1.68 -7.17
N PRO A 246 -3.80 -2.84 -6.63
CA PRO A 246 -4.62 -3.90 -6.02
C PRO A 246 -5.33 -3.52 -4.70
N PHE A 247 -6.40 -4.25 -4.40
CA PHE A 247 -6.96 -4.30 -3.06
C PHE A 247 -6.34 -5.43 -2.22
N ARG A 248 -6.77 -5.50 -0.97
CA ARG A 248 -6.27 -6.48 0.00
C ARG A 248 -6.76 -7.88 -0.35
N LEU A 249 -5.93 -8.89 -0.08
CA LEU A 249 -6.28 -10.31 -0.08
C LEU A 249 -6.18 -10.87 1.33
#